data_AF-A0A7X7SK91-F1
#
_entry.id   AF-A0A7X7SK91-F1
#
_cell.length_a   1.000
_cell.length_b   1.000
_cell.length_c   1.000
_cell.angle_alpha   90.00
_cell.angle_beta   90.00
_cell.angle_gamma   90.00
#
_symmetry.space_group_name_H-M   'P 1'
#
loop_
_entity.id
_entity.type
_entity.pdbx_description
1 polymer ?
#
loop_
_entity_poly.entity_id
_entity_poly.type
_entity_poly.pdbx_seq_one_letter_code
_entity_poly.pdbx_strand_id
1 'polypeptide(L)'
;MHPIDYGIVAVYILGVLLLGAAVSRRITTFRDWFVAGGRMSTPILVCTLVSTYYGLDVLFGASEVGFVDGVVSWFFYSRPYYFTIVIAALLFAARLRRGSFLSLPDVVARAYGRGTQCIVALASFVYALPILAIMGIGVV
;
A
#
# COMPACT_ATOMS: atom_id res chain seq x y z
N MET A 1 12.69 20.21 -20.11
CA MET A 1 12.89 20.29 -18.66
C MET A 1 13.95 21.34 -18.40
N HIS A 2 13.57 22.42 -17.73
CA HIS A 2 14.46 23.50 -17.35
C HIS A 2 15.51 22.98 -16.34
N PRO A 3 16.74 23.52 -16.27
CA PRO A 3 17.76 23.08 -15.32
C PRO A 3 17.30 23.08 -13.86
N ILE A 4 16.35 23.96 -13.54
CA ILE A 4 15.70 24.05 -12.22
C ILE A 4 14.87 22.79 -11.91
N ASP A 5 14.22 22.20 -12.91
CA ASP A 5 13.38 21.00 -12.73
C ASP A 5 14.23 19.80 -12.28
N TYR A 6 15.41 19.62 -12.91
CA TYR A 6 16.37 18.59 -12.51
C TYR A 6 16.88 18.82 -11.09
N GLY A 7 17.11 20.06 -10.69
CA GLY A 7 17.50 20.41 -9.32
C GLY A 7 16.44 19.99 -8.30
N ILE A 8 15.17 20.27 -8.56
CA ILE A 8 14.06 19.90 -7.66
C ILE A 8 13.93 18.37 -7.54
N VAL A 9 14.00 17.65 -8.66
CA VAL A 9 13.94 16.17 -8.67
C VAL A 9 15.11 15.58 -7.90
N ALA A 10 16.32 16.09 -8.11
CA ALA A 10 17.51 15.61 -7.40
C ALA A 10 17.39 15.83 -5.88
N VAL A 11 16.93 17.01 -5.46
CA VAL A 11 16.71 17.31 -4.03
C VAL A 11 15.65 16.39 -3.42
N TYR A 12 14.56 16.12 -4.14
CA TYR A 12 13.53 15.20 -3.68
C TYR A 12 14.06 13.78 -3.49
N ILE A 13 14.74 13.22 -4.50
CA ILE A 13 15.30 11.86 -4.43
C ILE A 13 16.33 11.76 -3.29
N LEU A 14 17.24 12.72 -3.19
CA LEU A 14 18.23 12.75 -2.11
C LEU A 14 17.57 12.88 -0.74
N GLY A 15 16.55 13.73 -0.59
CA GLY A 15 15.81 13.90 0.65
C GLY A 15 15.17 12.59 1.12
N VAL A 16 14.51 11.87 0.21
CA VAL A 16 13.89 10.56 0.52
C VAL A 16 14.95 9.52 0.90
N LEU A 17 16.06 9.45 0.16
CA LEU A 17 17.15 8.50 0.45
C LEU A 17 17.81 8.78 1.81
N LEU A 18 18.09 10.05 2.12
CA LEU A 18 18.68 10.47 3.39
C LEU A 18 17.74 10.19 4.56
N LEU A 19 16.44 10.43 4.39
CA LEU A 19 15.43 10.13 5.40
C LEU A 19 15.34 8.62 5.64
N GLY A 20 15.33 7.81 4.58
CA GLY A 20 15.38 6.34 4.68
C GLY A 20 16.63 5.85 5.40
N ALA A 21 17.80 6.38 5.06
CA ALA A 21 19.06 6.04 5.72
C ALA A 21 19.08 6.44 7.21
N ALA A 22 18.55 7.61 7.55
CA ALA A 22 18.45 8.09 8.93
C ALA A 22 17.50 7.22 9.77
N VAL A 23 16.35 6.83 9.21
CA VAL A 23 15.36 5.98 9.89
C VAL A 23 15.83 4.53 10.00
N SER A 24 16.55 4.01 9.00
CA SER A 24 17.13 2.65 9.00
C SER A 24 18.02 2.40 10.23
N ARG A 25 18.74 3.42 10.70
CA ARG A 25 19.59 3.34 11.91
C ARG A 25 18.80 3.11 13.21
N ARG A 26 17.49 3.33 13.21
CA ARG A 26 16.60 3.14 14.39
C ARG A 26 15.92 1.78 14.39
N ILE A 27 16.14 0.94 13.38
CA ILE A 27 15.49 -0.35 13.23
C ILE A 27 16.32 -1.42 13.92
N THR A 28 15.86 -1.88 15.08
CA THR A 28 16.58 -2.86 15.91
C THR A 28 15.99 -4.27 15.85
N THR A 29 14.72 -4.42 15.47
CA THR A 29 14.02 -5.72 15.49
C THR A 29 13.13 -5.88 14.26
N PHE A 30 12.91 -7.14 13.82
CA PHE A 30 12.03 -7.43 12.68
C PHE A 30 10.62 -6.87 12.83
N ARG A 31 10.07 -6.85 14.05
CA ARG A 31 8.76 -6.25 14.35
C ARG A 31 8.78 -4.72 14.26
N ASP A 32 9.92 -4.09 14.52
CA ASP A 32 10.12 -2.65 14.31
C ASP A 32 10.23 -2.33 12.83
N TRP A 33 10.85 -3.21 12.04
CA TRP A 33 10.90 -3.08 10.59
C TRP A 33 9.53 -3.31 9.94
N PHE A 34 8.80 -4.35 10.36
CA PHE A 34 7.60 -4.83 9.69
C PHE A 34 6.31 -4.09 10.13
N VAL A 35 6.20 -3.68 11.40
CA VAL A 35 4.99 -3.01 11.94
C VAL A 35 5.33 -1.72 12.70
N ALA A 36 6.53 -1.17 12.53
CA ALA A 36 7.00 -0.01 13.30
C ALA A 36 6.87 -0.21 14.84
N GLY A 37 6.93 -1.46 15.30
CA GLY A 37 6.76 -1.83 16.72
C GLY A 37 5.36 -1.57 17.28
N GLY A 38 4.36 -1.27 16.43
CA GLY A 38 3.02 -0.86 16.86
C GLY A 38 2.95 0.54 17.47
N ARG A 39 3.99 1.37 17.27
CA ARG A 39 4.13 2.70 17.88
C ARG A 39 3.69 3.84 16.95
N MET A 40 3.17 3.53 15.77
CA MET A 40 2.65 4.55 14.85
C MET A 40 1.41 5.22 15.44
N SER A 41 1.42 6.55 15.46
CA SER A 41 0.23 7.33 15.77
C SER A 41 -0.81 7.15 14.67
N THR A 42 -2.10 7.20 15.03
CA THR A 42 -3.22 7.09 14.09
C THR A 42 -3.09 8.01 12.86
N PRO A 43 -2.71 9.31 12.99
CA PRO A 43 -2.57 10.17 11.81
C PRO A 43 -1.43 9.73 10.88
N ILE A 44 -0.28 9.31 11.43
CA ILE A 44 0.84 8.82 10.61
C ILE A 44 0.44 7.55 9.87
N LEU A 45 -0.28 6.63 10.54
CA LEU A 45 -0.80 5.42 9.91
C LEU A 45 -1.73 5.75 8.73
N VAL A 46 -2.65 6.70 8.92
CA VAL A 46 -3.56 7.16 7.85
C VAL A 46 -2.76 7.76 6.70
N CYS A 47 -1.79 8.63 6.97
CA CYS A 47 -0.93 9.21 5.93
C CYS A 47 -0.20 8.13 5.13
N THR A 48 0.38 7.12 5.80
CA THR A 48 1.06 6.01 5.11
C THR A 48 0.09 5.18 4.28
N LEU A 49 -1.11 4.90 4.80
CA LEU A 49 -2.12 4.11 4.09
C LEU A 49 -2.61 4.85 2.83
N VAL A 50 -2.91 6.15 2.96
CA VAL A 50 -3.32 7.01 1.85
C VAL A 50 -2.19 7.11 0.81
N SER A 51 -0.95 7.26 1.25
CA SER A 51 0.21 7.31 0.36
C SER A 51 0.45 5.98 -0.37
N THR A 52 0.15 4.83 0.23
CA THR A 52 0.24 3.53 -0.44
C THR A 52 -0.91 3.30 -1.41
N TYR A 53 -2.11 3.82 -1.11
CA TYR A 53 -3.27 3.68 -1.99
C TYR A 53 -3.21 4.59 -3.22
N TYR A 54 -2.87 5.87 -3.06
CA TYR A 54 -2.72 6.80 -4.19
C TYR A 54 -1.33 6.70 -4.81
N GLY A 55 -1.02 5.54 -5.36
CA GLY A 55 0.18 5.29 -6.15
C GLY A 55 0.09 5.82 -7.58
N LEU A 56 1.11 5.51 -8.37
CA LEU A 56 1.16 5.82 -9.81
C LEU A 56 0.00 5.19 -10.57
N ASP A 57 -0.36 3.95 -10.23
CA ASP A 57 -1.45 3.19 -10.85
C ASP A 57 -2.81 3.87 -10.70
N VAL A 58 -3.18 4.28 -9.48
CA VAL A 58 -4.46 4.93 -9.22
C VAL A 58 -4.49 6.33 -9.83
N LEU A 59 -3.38 7.07 -9.78
CA LEU A 59 -3.31 8.41 -10.36
C LEU A 59 -3.45 8.39 -11.89
N PHE A 60 -2.72 7.51 -12.57
CA PHE A 60 -2.79 7.40 -14.03
C PHE A 60 -4.09 6.73 -14.47
N GLY A 61 -4.48 5.62 -13.85
CA GLY A 61 -5.69 4.88 -14.21
C GLY A 61 -6.97 5.69 -13.97
N ALA A 62 -7.08 6.41 -12.84
CA ALA A 62 -8.23 7.29 -12.60
C ALA A 62 -8.26 8.48 -13.57
N SER A 63 -7.10 8.99 -14.00
CA SER A 63 -7.03 10.07 -14.99
C SER A 63 -7.46 9.60 -16.38
N GLU A 64 -7.06 8.40 -16.80
CA GLU A 64 -7.47 7.81 -18.08
C GLU A 64 -8.98 7.53 -18.10
N VAL A 65 -9.49 6.86 -17.06
CA VAL A 65 -10.92 6.55 -16.94
C VAL A 65 -11.74 7.83 -16.78
N GLY A 66 -11.19 8.88 -16.15
CA GLY A 66 -11.80 10.21 -16.13
C GLY A 66 -11.77 10.92 -17.48
N PHE A 67 -10.75 10.69 -18.31
CA PHE A 67 -10.65 11.26 -19.65
C PHE A 67 -11.62 10.61 -20.64
N VAL A 68 -11.79 9.29 -20.57
CA VAL A 68 -12.66 8.53 -21.48
C VAL A 68 -14.13 8.63 -21.08
N ASP A 69 -14.44 8.33 -19.82
CA ASP A 69 -15.82 8.15 -19.33
C ASP A 69 -16.33 9.37 -18.51
N GLY A 70 -15.48 10.37 -18.31
CA GLY A 70 -15.84 11.63 -17.66
C GLY A 70 -16.23 11.46 -16.18
N VAL A 71 -17.17 12.29 -15.72
CA VAL A 71 -17.64 12.28 -14.33
C VAL A 71 -18.40 10.99 -13.98
N VAL A 72 -18.91 10.25 -14.97
CA VAL A 72 -19.68 9.01 -14.77
C VAL A 72 -18.81 7.93 -14.11
N SER A 73 -17.53 7.88 -14.45
CA SER A 73 -16.51 7.02 -13.82
C SER A 73 -16.48 7.11 -12.30
N TRP A 74 -16.60 8.31 -11.76
CA TRP A 74 -16.58 8.53 -10.31
C TRP A 74 -17.76 7.85 -9.61
N PHE A 75 -18.92 7.84 -10.25
CA PHE A 75 -20.15 7.26 -9.69
C PHE A 75 -20.12 5.74 -9.73
N PHE A 76 -19.61 5.14 -10.81
CA PHE A 76 -19.60 3.69 -10.98
C PHE A 76 -18.37 3.00 -10.37
N TYR A 77 -17.21 3.65 -10.37
CA TYR A 77 -15.96 3.03 -9.90
C TYR A 77 -15.62 3.45 -8.46
N SER A 78 -15.53 4.76 -8.19
CA SER A 78 -14.99 5.24 -6.91
C SER A 78 -15.96 5.05 -5.75
N ARG A 79 -17.25 5.36 -5.91
CA ARG A 79 -18.22 5.28 -4.80
C ARG A 79 -18.48 3.86 -4.29
N PRO A 80 -18.75 2.85 -5.14
CA PRO A 80 -18.96 1.49 -4.66
C PRO A 80 -17.70 0.92 -4.02
N TYR A 81 -16.52 1.31 -4.52
CA TYR A 81 -15.25 0.90 -3.98
C TYR A 81 -15.00 1.45 -2.56
N TYR A 82 -15.18 2.76 -2.33
CA TYR A 82 -15.04 3.32 -0.98
C TYR A 82 -16.07 2.74 -0.01
N PHE A 83 -17.30 2.53 -0.47
CA PHE A 83 -18.36 1.93 0.35
C PHE A 83 -18.01 0.51 0.80
N THR A 84 -17.52 -0.34 -0.11
CA THR A 84 -17.10 -1.70 0.22
C THR A 84 -15.89 -1.72 1.15
N ILE A 85 -14.92 -0.81 0.97
CA ILE A 85 -13.79 -0.66 1.91
C ILE A 85 -14.27 -0.29 3.30
N VAL A 86 -15.19 0.66 3.44
CA VAL A 86 -15.68 1.10 4.76
C VAL A 86 -16.41 -0.06 5.45
N ILE A 87 -17.24 -0.80 4.73
CA ILE A 87 -17.92 -1.99 5.28
C ILE A 87 -16.90 -3.04 5.69
N ALA A 88 -15.93 -3.35 4.83
CA ALA A 88 -14.89 -4.32 5.12
C ALA A 88 -14.05 -3.88 6.33
N ALA A 89 -13.69 -2.60 6.44
CA ALA A 89 -12.95 -2.06 7.57
C ALA A 89 -13.74 -2.22 8.87
N LEU A 90 -15.02 -1.87 8.90
CA LEU A 90 -15.84 -1.97 10.12
C LEU A 90 -16.02 -3.42 10.59
N LEU A 91 -16.20 -4.37 9.65
CA LEU A 91 -16.41 -5.78 9.98
C LEU A 91 -15.10 -6.51 10.31
N PHE A 92 -14.05 -6.30 9.52
CA PHE A 92 -12.81 -7.07 9.62
C PHE A 92 -11.77 -6.43 10.54
N ALA A 93 -11.72 -5.09 10.69
CA ALA A 93 -10.68 -4.45 11.51
C ALA A 93 -10.78 -4.87 12.98
N ALA A 94 -11.98 -4.96 13.54
CA ALA A 94 -12.18 -5.42 14.92
C ALA A 94 -11.75 -6.88 15.12
N ARG A 95 -11.96 -7.74 14.11
CA ARG A 95 -11.60 -9.16 14.16
C ARG A 95 -10.11 -9.40 13.95
N LEU A 96 -9.48 -8.63 13.06
CA LEU A 96 -8.04 -8.66 12.83
C LEU A 96 -7.26 -8.15 14.06
N ARG A 97 -7.71 -7.05 14.69
CA ARG A 97 -7.04 -6.51 15.89
C ARG A 97 -6.97 -7.47 17.08
N ARG A 98 -7.91 -8.43 17.17
CA ARG A 98 -7.94 -9.43 18.25
C ARG A 98 -6.95 -10.57 18.05
N GLY A 99 -6.50 -10.81 16.83
CA GLY A 99 -5.41 -11.74 16.57
C GLY A 99 -4.11 -10.98 16.43
N SER A 100 -3.07 -11.39 17.14
CA SER A 100 -1.71 -10.87 16.98
C SER A 100 -1.08 -11.39 15.68
N PHE A 101 -1.78 -11.21 14.55
CA PHE A 101 -1.30 -11.63 13.24
C PHE A 101 -0.30 -10.60 12.74
N LEU A 102 0.84 -11.07 12.25
CA LEU A 102 1.81 -10.21 11.60
C LEU A 102 1.41 -10.04 10.13
N SER A 103 1.09 -11.13 9.43
CA SER A 103 0.83 -11.13 8.00
C SER A 103 -0.57 -11.66 7.63
N LEU A 104 -1.05 -11.31 6.44
CA LEU A 104 -2.31 -11.85 5.87
C LEU A 104 -2.30 -13.39 5.78
N PRO A 105 -1.20 -14.05 5.33
CA PRO A 105 -1.10 -15.52 5.37
C PRO A 105 -1.27 -16.12 6.77
N ASP A 106 -0.86 -15.43 7.84
CA ASP A 106 -1.02 -15.94 9.22
C ASP A 106 -2.50 -16.01 9.65
N VAL A 107 -3.33 -15.11 9.11
CA VAL A 107 -4.79 -15.14 9.34
C VAL A 107 -5.38 -16.41 8.75
N VAL A 108 -4.97 -16.75 7.52
CA VAL A 108 -5.43 -17.97 6.82
C VAL A 108 -4.84 -19.22 7.46
N ALA A 109 -3.59 -19.17 7.91
CA ALA A 109 -2.92 -20.26 8.62
C ALA A 109 -3.69 -20.70 9.88
N ARG A 110 -4.24 -19.74 10.63
CA ARG A 110 -5.02 -20.03 11.83
C ARG A 110 -6.36 -20.71 11.54
N ALA A 111 -6.95 -20.46 10.37
CA ALA A 111 -8.23 -21.03 9.98
C ALA A 111 -8.10 -22.38 9.25
N TYR A 112 -7.05 -22.56 8.43
CA TYR A 112 -6.92 -23.70 7.51
C TYR A 112 -5.61 -24.49 7.65
N GLY A 113 -4.67 -24.05 8.49
CA GLY A 113 -3.40 -24.73 8.74
C GLY A 113 -2.24 -24.27 7.85
N ARG A 114 -1.08 -24.90 8.06
CA ARG A 114 0.22 -24.47 7.50
C ARG A 114 0.35 -24.70 5.98
N GLY A 115 -0.33 -25.70 5.43
CA GLY A 115 -0.31 -25.97 3.98
C GLY A 115 -0.92 -24.82 3.18
N THR A 116 -2.08 -24.31 3.62
CA THR A 116 -2.76 -23.17 3.00
C THR A 116 -1.97 -21.88 3.15
N GLN A 117 -1.23 -21.71 4.26
CA GLN A 117 -0.35 -20.55 4.47
C GLN A 117 0.70 -20.41 3.37
N CYS A 118 1.39 -21.50 3.01
CA CYS A 118 2.42 -21.47 1.97
C CYS A 118 1.83 -21.14 0.60
N ILE A 119 0.66 -21.71 0.28
CA ILE A 119 -0.02 -21.45 -0.99
C ILE A 119 -0.44 -19.98 -1.07
N VAL A 120 -1.03 -19.43 0.00
CA VAL A 120 -1.44 -18.02 0.03
C VAL A 120 -0.24 -17.08 -0.01
N ALA A 121 0.85 -17.40 0.67
CA ALA A 121 2.09 -16.63 0.60
C ALA A 121 2.67 -16.63 -0.83
N LEU A 122 2.70 -17.78 -1.49
CA LEU A 122 3.15 -17.90 -2.87
C LEU A 122 2.23 -17.14 -3.83
N ALA A 123 0.91 -17.27 -3.68
CA ALA A 123 -0.05 -16.55 -4.49
C ALA A 123 0.06 -15.03 -4.32
N SER A 124 0.27 -14.56 -3.08
CA SER A 124 0.50 -13.14 -2.78
C SER A 124 1.80 -12.65 -3.41
N PHE A 125 2.87 -13.46 -3.37
CA PHE A 125 4.14 -13.14 -4.02
C PHE A 125 3.99 -13.04 -5.54
N VAL A 126 3.33 -14.02 -6.17
CA VAL A 126 3.06 -14.03 -7.61
C VAL A 126 2.18 -12.85 -8.02
N TYR A 127 1.23 -12.43 -7.17
CA TYR A 127 0.37 -11.27 -7.42
C TYR A 127 1.13 -9.94 -7.26
N ALA A 128 2.10 -9.86 -6.35
CA ALA A 128 2.91 -8.65 -6.15
C ALA A 128 3.90 -8.37 -7.29
N LEU A 129 4.42 -9.41 -7.96
CA LEU A 129 5.33 -9.29 -9.09
C LEU A 129 4.79 -8.45 -10.27
N PRO A 130 3.60 -8.73 -10.83
CA PRO A 130 3.04 -7.96 -11.92
C PRO A 130 2.71 -6.54 -11.49
N ILE A 131 2.23 -6.32 -10.26
CA ILE A 131 1.96 -4.97 -9.75
C ILE A 131 3.25 -4.15 -9.72
N LEU A 132 4.35 -4.73 -9.23
CA LEU A 132 5.64 -4.05 -9.22
C LEU A 132 6.13 -3.69 -10.64
N ALA A 133 5.93 -4.61 -11.59
CA ALA A 133 6.29 -4.37 -12.99
C ALA A 133 5.41 -3.27 -13.63
N ILE A 134 4.10 -3.31 -13.42
CA ILE A 134 3.13 -2.32 -13.92
C ILE A 134 3.46 -0.93 -13.33
N MET A 135 3.70 -0.85 -12.02
CA MET A 135 4.11 0.40 -11.36
C MET A 135 5.45 0.93 -11.86
N GLY A 136 6.39 0.05 -12.23
CA GLY A 136 7.70 0.45 -12.77
C GLY A 136 7.67 0.90 -14.22
N ILE A 137 6.77 0.34 -15.03
CA ILE A 137 6.62 0.67 -16.45
C ILE A 137 5.74 1.92 -16.64
N GLY A 138 4.90 2.26 -15.66
CA GLY A 138 4.03 3.45 -15.71
C GLY A 138 2.94 3.36 -16.78
N VAL A 139 2.67 2.15 -17.27
CA VAL A 139 1.59 1.84 -18.20
C VAL A 139 0.52 1.12 -17.38
N VAL A 140 -0.66 1.74 -17.32
CA VAL A 140 -1.90 1.12 -16.80
C VAL A 140 -2.55 0.32 -17.92
#